data_AF-A0A6C0GKS7-F1
#
_entry.id   AF-A0A6C0GKS7-F1
#
_cell.length_a   1.000
_cell.length_b   1.000
_cell.length_c   1.000
_cell.angle_alpha   90.00
_cell.angle_beta   90.00
_cell.angle_gamma   90.00
#
_symmetry.space_group_name_H-M   'P 1'
#
loop_
_entity.id
_entity.type
_entity.pdbx_description
1 polymer ?
#
loop_
_entity_poly.entity_id
_entity_poly.type
_entity_poly.pdbx_seq_one_letter_code
_entity_poly.pdbx_strand_id
1 'polypeptide(L)'
;MMNAHARFCQAYEIEEVELLGRLYEIDELILFLPPQPTVEEKKILQALLGLQGETYGYMDWVKSNNTFELIMQWREQTENL
;
A
#
# COMPACT_ATOMS: atom_id res chain seq x y z
N MET A 1 -18.96 0.82 12.29
CA MET A 1 -18.75 -0.11 11.15
C MET A 1 -17.48 0.33 10.45
N MET A 2 -16.51 -0.57 10.26
CA MET A 2 -15.22 -0.19 9.65
C MET A 2 -15.38 -0.11 8.13
N ASN A 3 -14.98 1.01 7.52
CA ASN A 3 -15.11 1.21 6.07
C ASN A 3 -14.13 0.30 5.29
N ALA A 4 -14.31 0.17 3.98
CA ALA A 4 -13.50 -0.73 3.14
C ALA A 4 -12.00 -0.35 3.17
N HIS A 5 -11.70 0.95 3.17
CA HIS A 5 -10.33 1.47 3.22
C HIS A 5 -9.61 1.10 4.52
N ALA A 6 -10.27 1.25 5.66
CA ALA A 6 -9.71 0.85 6.95
C ALA A 6 -9.49 -0.66 7.05
N ARG A 7 -10.33 -1.48 6.41
CA ARG A 7 -10.11 -2.94 6.32
C ARG A 7 -8.91 -3.30 5.47
N PHE A 8 -8.75 -2.65 4.31
CA PHE A 8 -7.58 -2.81 3.47
C PHE A 8 -6.29 -2.43 4.21
N CYS A 9 -6.27 -1.26 4.84
CA CYS A 9 -5.11 -0.78 5.59
C CYS A 9 -4.80 -1.71 6.78
N GLN A 10 -5.82 -2.24 7.47
CA GLN A 10 -5.61 -3.24 8.52
C GLN A 10 -4.97 -4.53 7.97
N ALA A 11 -5.43 -5.04 6.82
CA ALA A 11 -4.89 -6.26 6.23
C ALA A 11 -3.40 -6.13 5.89
N TYR A 12 -3.00 -4.94 5.41
CA TYR A 12 -1.63 -4.58 5.03
C TYR A 12 -0.81 -3.94 6.17
N GLU A 13 -1.36 -3.82 7.37
CA GLU A 13 -0.70 -3.20 8.53
C GLU A 13 -0.21 -1.76 8.24
N ILE A 14 -1.07 -0.97 7.58
CA ILE A 14 -0.85 0.45 7.29
C ILE A 14 -1.65 1.28 8.31
N GLU A 15 -0.95 2.05 9.15
CA GLU A 15 -1.60 2.89 10.17
C GLU A 15 -2.12 4.21 9.60
N GLU A 16 -1.44 4.78 8.61
CA GLU A 16 -1.75 6.10 8.04
C GLU A 16 -2.81 6.07 6.93
N VAL A 17 -4.03 5.65 7.28
CA VAL A 17 -5.16 5.50 6.33
C VAL A 17 -5.49 6.80 5.59
N GLU A 18 -5.53 7.93 6.31
CA GLU A 18 -5.86 9.23 5.71
C GLU A 18 -4.80 9.71 4.73
N LEU A 19 -3.51 9.47 5.02
CA LEU A 19 -2.42 9.84 4.14
C LEU A 19 -2.42 8.96 2.89
N LEU A 20 -2.61 7.65 3.06
CA LEU A 20 -2.74 6.73 1.93
C LEU A 20 -3.87 7.16 0.98
N GLY A 21 -5.03 7.57 1.52
CA GLY A 21 -6.16 8.03 0.72
C GLY A 21 -5.97 9.40 0.06
N ARG A 22 -4.95 10.19 0.46
CA ARG A 22 -4.57 11.43 -0.24
C ARG A 22 -3.58 11.18 -1.37
N LEU A 23 -2.81 10.11 -1.29
CA LEU A 23 -1.73 9.80 -2.22
C LEU A 23 -2.13 8.75 -3.26
N TYR A 24 -3.10 7.88 -2.94
CA TYR A 24 -3.49 6.76 -3.78
C TYR A 24 -5.00 6.51 -3.78
N GLU A 25 -5.48 5.93 -4.87
CA GLU A 25 -6.86 5.47 -5.02
C GLU A 25 -7.02 4.12 -4.31
N ILE A 26 -7.40 4.13 -3.03
CA ILE A 26 -7.52 2.92 -2.22
C ILE A 26 -8.53 1.92 -2.81
N ASP A 27 -9.56 2.38 -3.52
CA ASP A 27 -10.52 1.49 -4.18
C ASP A 27 -9.87 0.66 -5.29
N GLU A 28 -8.91 1.21 -6.04
CA GLU A 28 -8.14 0.43 -7.01
C GLU A 28 -7.20 -0.56 -6.32
N LEU A 29 -6.54 -0.14 -5.23
CA LEU A 29 -5.71 -1.05 -4.45
C LEU A 29 -6.53 -2.25 -3.95
N ILE A 30 -7.74 -2.02 -3.43
CA ILE A 30 -8.65 -3.09 -3.00
C ILE A 30 -9.02 -4.02 -4.15
N LEU A 31 -9.21 -3.50 -5.37
CA LEU A 31 -9.58 -4.31 -6.53
C LEU A 31 -8.43 -5.18 -7.04
N PHE A 32 -7.19 -4.70 -6.94
CA PHE A 32 -6.04 -5.32 -7.59
C PHE A 32 -5.07 -6.05 -6.65
N LEU A 33 -5.16 -5.81 -5.34
CA LEU A 33 -4.35 -6.48 -4.32
C LEU A 33 -5.17 -7.51 -3.54
N PRO A 34 -4.55 -8.60 -3.05
CA PRO A 34 -5.23 -9.64 -2.32
C PRO A 34 -5.81 -9.11 -0.98
N PRO A 35 -7.06 -9.47 -0.63
CA PRO A 35 -7.68 -9.04 0.63
C PRO A 35 -7.08 -9.71 1.87
N GLN A 36 -6.27 -10.76 1.68
CA GLN A 36 -5.57 -11.52 2.71
C GLN A 36 -4.10 -11.68 2.30
N PRO A 37 -3.28 -10.62 2.43
CA PRO A 37 -1.89 -10.67 2.01
C PRO A 37 -1.06 -11.56 2.94
N THR A 38 -0.10 -12.27 2.36
CA THR A 38 0.97 -12.96 3.07
C THR A 38 1.90 -11.96 3.77
N VAL A 39 2.71 -12.44 4.72
CA VAL A 39 3.69 -11.60 5.42
C VAL A 39 4.64 -10.89 4.45
N GLU A 40 5.03 -11.55 3.36
CA GLU A 40 5.94 -10.98 2.36
C GLU A 40 5.26 -9.90 1.52
N GLU A 41 4.03 -10.15 1.06
CA GLU A 41 3.23 -9.18 0.31
C GLU A 41 2.94 -7.90 1.09
N LYS A 42 2.74 -8.00 2.41
CA LYS A 42 2.62 -6.84 3.30
C LYS A 42 3.91 -6.03 3.32
N LYS A 43 5.04 -6.69 3.53
CA LYS A 43 6.35 -6.04 3.59
C LYS A 43 6.69 -5.32 2.30
N ILE A 44 6.44 -5.94 1.15
CA ILE A 44 6.66 -5.35 -0.16
C ILE A 44 5.82 -4.08 -0.32
N LEU A 45 4.51 -4.12 -0.02
CA LEU A 45 3.67 -2.92 -0.12
C LEU A 45 4.16 -1.81 0.83
N GLN A 46 4.47 -2.15 2.08
CA GLN A 46 4.99 -1.19 3.05
C GLN A 46 6.32 -0.57 2.60
N ALA A 47 7.23 -1.35 2.01
CA ALA A 47 8.49 -0.85 1.46
C ALA A 47 8.26 0.08 0.26
N LEU A 48 7.33 -0.28 -0.64
CA LEU A 48 6.94 0.56 -1.76
C LEU A 48 6.35 1.89 -1.28
N LEU A 49 5.51 1.87 -0.26
CA LEU A 49 4.95 3.06 0.40
C LEU A 49 5.98 3.87 1.22
N GLY A 50 7.17 3.32 1.46
CA GLY A 50 8.21 3.99 2.26
C GLY A 50 8.00 3.90 3.78
N LEU A 51 7.19 2.94 4.25
CA LEU A 51 6.90 2.72 5.67
C LEU A 51 8.01 1.94 6.40
N GLN A 52 9.00 1.40 5.69
CA GLN A 52 10.13 0.66 6.25
C GLN A 52 11.44 1.45 6.08
N GLY A 53 11.89 2.11 7.16
CA GLY A 53 13.15 2.87 7.25
C GLY A 53 13.25 3.78 8.49
N GLU A 54 14.45 4.23 8.87
CA GLU A 54 14.69 5.16 10.00
C GLU A 54 14.04 6.55 9.81
N THR A 55 13.50 6.81 8.63
CA THR A 55 12.77 8.04 8.27
C THR A 55 11.28 7.79 8.18
N TYR A 56 10.67 7.36 9.28
CA TYR A 56 9.20 7.30 9.47
C TYR A 56 8.46 8.65 9.20
N GLY A 57 9.20 9.74 8.98
CA GLY A 57 8.65 11.10 8.78
C GLY A 57 8.67 11.62 7.34
N TYR A 58 9.17 10.85 6.38
CA TYR A 58 9.16 11.22 4.97
C TYR A 58 8.58 10.04 4.18
N MET A 59 7.25 9.94 4.12
CA MET A 59 6.65 9.41 2.90
C MET A 59 7.21 10.29 1.78
N ASP A 60 8.23 9.78 1.11
CA ASP A 60 9.04 10.51 0.15
C ASP A 60 8.07 11.13 -0.86
N TRP A 61 7.95 12.46 -0.84
CA TRP A 61 7.27 13.29 -1.84
C TRP A 61 7.81 13.07 -3.28
N VAL A 62 8.85 12.24 -3.40
CA VAL A 62 9.57 11.86 -4.62
C VAL A 62 9.03 10.53 -5.21
N LYS A 63 8.30 9.71 -4.43
CA LYS A 63 7.67 8.50 -4.97
C LYS A 63 6.37 8.85 -5.69
N SER A 64 6.12 8.16 -6.79
CA SER A 64 4.96 8.38 -7.64
C SER A 64 3.66 8.15 -6.86
N ASN A 65 2.83 9.18 -6.73
CA ASN A 65 1.45 9.08 -6.21
C ASN A 65 0.51 8.43 -7.24
N ASN A 66 1.05 7.59 -8.11
CA ASN A 66 0.32 6.91 -9.17
C ASN A 66 -0.05 5.50 -8.69
N THR A 67 -1.33 5.30 -8.41
CA THR A 67 -1.87 4.01 -7.95
C THR A 67 -1.53 2.87 -8.91
N PHE A 68 -1.58 3.10 -10.22
CA PHE A 68 -1.26 2.09 -11.20
C PHE A 68 0.21 1.67 -11.13
N GLU A 69 1.14 2.62 -11.00
CA GLU A 69 2.58 2.31 -10.88
C GLU A 69 2.87 1.53 -9.58
N LEU A 70 2.23 1.91 -8.46
CA LEU A 70 2.34 1.19 -7.20
C LEU A 70 1.86 -0.27 -7.34
N ILE A 71 0.70 -0.48 -7.98
CA ILE A 71 0.16 -1.82 -8.23
C ILE A 71 1.13 -2.63 -9.10
N MET A 72 1.65 -2.06 -10.18
CA MET A 72 2.57 -2.75 -11.08
C MET A 72 3.87 -3.16 -10.37
N GLN A 73 4.47 -2.26 -9.59
CA GLN A 73 5.68 -2.56 -8.82
C GLN A 73 5.43 -3.64 -7.76
N TRP A 74 4.27 -3.60 -7.10
CA TRP A 74 3.90 -4.63 -6.13
C TRP A 74 3.73 -6.00 -6.78
N ARG A 75 3.07 -6.07 -7.95
CA ARG A 75 2.89 -7.32 -8.71
C ARG A 75 4.22 -7.92 -9.18
N GLU A 76 5.10 -7.07 -9.69
CA GLU A 76 6.42 -7.48 -10.17
C GLU A 76 7.28 -8.09 -9.05
N GLN A 77 7.17 -7.56 -7.83
CA GLN A 77 7.92 -8.07 -6.66
C GLN A 77 7.26 -9.26 -5.95
N THR A 78 5.97 -9.50 -6.18
CA THR A 78 5.22 -10.60 -5.56
C THR A 78 4.95 -11.76 -6.49
N GLU A 79 5.38 -11.68 -7.75
CA GLU A 79 5.08 -12.65 -8.82
C GLU A 79 3.56 -12.80 -9.09
N ASN A 80 2.74 -11.83 -8.68
CA ASN A 80 1.29 -11.78 -8.92
C ASN A 80 0.96 -11.12 -10.28
N LEU A 81 1.41 -11.72 -11.38
CA LEU A 81 1.13 -11.28 -12.76
C LEU A 81 -0.26 -11.70 -13.25
#